data_AF-A0A2A5W2P1-F1
#
_entry.id   AF-A0A2A5W2P1-F1
#
_cell.length_a   1.000
_cell.length_b   1.000
_cell.length_c   1.000
_cell.angle_alpha   90.00
_cell.angle_beta   90.00
_cell.angle_gamma   90.00
#
_symmetry.space_group_name_H-M   'P 1'
#
loop_
_entity.id
_entity.type
_entity.pdbx_description
1 polymer ?
#
loop_
_entity_poly.entity_id
_entity_poly.type
_entity_poly.pdbx_seq_one_letter_code
_entity_poly.pdbx_strand_id
1 'polypeptide(L)'
;MKYTLSQIFTALAFFLLSGCATFEKGANQEVKVASFPAGAEIFIDGEPAGTTPATLMISRKIAHEVRVKKAGYDTYIDYFTPTPNARSENYVRFGLAEELGQYVDLQPASMNVEMRSEFVPQSTGGDPFNTMGQKILEVDRRLEAGLISPIEHKYIIEQIISFFEQ
;
A
#
# COMPACT_ATOMS: atom_id res chain seq x y z
N MET A 1 48.02 -26.70 -6.55
CA MET A 1 46.97 -25.97 -5.82
C MET A 1 46.96 -26.44 -4.37
N LYS A 2 47.59 -25.70 -3.46
CA LYS A 2 47.60 -26.01 -2.02
C LYS A 2 46.69 -25.00 -1.32
N TYR A 3 45.38 -25.25 -1.32
CA TYR A 3 44.49 -24.50 -0.44
C TYR A 3 44.74 -24.99 0.98
N THR A 4 45.33 -24.14 1.82
CA THR A 4 45.56 -24.48 3.24
C THR A 4 44.22 -24.62 3.94
N LEU A 5 44.06 -25.60 4.83
CA LEU A 5 42.81 -25.91 5.55
C LEU A 5 42.13 -24.68 6.17
N SER A 6 42.90 -23.68 6.58
CA SER A 6 42.44 -22.37 7.06
C SER A 6 41.61 -21.60 6.01
N GLN A 7 42.01 -21.62 4.73
CA GLN A 7 41.30 -20.91 3.65
C GLN A 7 39.93 -21.53 3.34
N ILE A 8 39.76 -22.84 3.54
CA ILE A 8 38.45 -23.52 3.39
C ILE A 8 37.53 -23.12 4.55
N PHE A 9 38.07 -23.02 5.76
CA PHE A 9 37.31 -22.63 6.95
C PHE A 9 36.77 -21.20 6.86
N THR A 10 37.60 -20.26 6.36
CA THR A 10 37.18 -18.86 6.15
C THR A 10 36.11 -18.73 5.06
N ALA A 11 36.21 -19.51 3.98
CA ALA A 11 35.20 -19.51 2.92
C ALA A 11 33.85 -20.12 3.36
N LEU A 12 33.88 -21.17 4.19
CA LEU A 12 32.68 -21.80 4.75
C LEU A 12 31.98 -20.87 5.76
N ALA A 13 32.74 -20.15 6.59
CA ALA A 13 32.19 -19.16 7.51
C ALA A 13 31.49 -18.00 6.78
N PHE A 14 32.05 -17.54 5.66
CA PHE A 14 31.45 -16.50 4.84
C PHE A 14 30.12 -16.94 4.21
N PHE A 15 30.01 -18.23 3.83
CA PHE A 15 28.79 -18.81 3.27
C PHE A 15 27.69 -19.02 4.33
N LEU A 16 28.06 -19.31 5.58
CA LEU A 16 27.11 -19.48 6.69
C LEU A 16 26.48 -18.16 7.16
N LEU A 17 27.22 -17.04 7.06
CA LEU A 17 26.72 -15.72 7.48
C LEU A 17 25.61 -15.15 6.57
N SER A 18 25.57 -15.54 5.29
CA SER A 18 24.51 -15.09 4.36
C SER A 18 23.15 -15.78 4.61
N GLY A 19 23.10 -16.86 5.38
CA GLY A 19 21.85 -17.61 5.62
C GLY A 19 20.86 -16.92 6.57
N CYS A 20 21.32 -16.04 7.45
CA CYS A 20 20.47 -15.43 8.49
C CYS A 20 19.47 -14.38 7.96
N ALA A 21 19.83 -13.65 6.89
CA ALA A 21 18.99 -12.55 6.38
C ALA A 21 17.64 -13.02 5.79
N THR A 22 17.56 -14.27 5.32
CA THR A 22 16.31 -14.86 4.79
C THR A 22 15.34 -15.26 5.91
N PHE A 23 15.85 -15.59 7.11
CA PHE A 23 15.03 -16.01 8.23
C PHE A 23 14.30 -14.84 8.92
N GLU A 24 14.91 -13.65 8.97
CA GLU A 24 14.29 -12.49 9.61
C GLU A 24 13.01 -12.01 8.91
N LYS A 25 12.96 -12.11 7.58
CA LYS A 25 11.83 -11.59 6.79
C LYS A 25 10.61 -12.51 6.77
N GLY A 26 10.74 -13.79 7.15
CA GLY A 26 9.62 -14.74 7.13
C GLY A 26 9.05 -15.03 5.74
N ALA A 27 7.91 -15.70 5.69
CA ALA A 27 7.22 -16.04 4.45
C ALA A 27 6.56 -14.80 3.86
N ASN A 28 6.79 -14.54 2.57
CA ASN A 28 6.14 -13.43 1.89
C ASN A 28 4.73 -13.81 1.42
N GLN A 29 3.82 -12.86 1.39
CA GLN A 29 2.49 -12.95 0.80
C GLN A 29 2.36 -11.94 -0.33
N GLU A 30 1.67 -12.37 -1.39
CA GLU A 30 1.26 -11.48 -2.47
C GLU A 30 0.03 -10.67 -2.01
N VAL A 31 0.14 -9.35 -2.06
CA VAL A 31 -0.96 -8.43 -1.80
C VAL A 31 -1.19 -7.53 -3.02
N LYS A 32 -2.43 -7.12 -3.23
CA LYS A 32 -2.79 -6.23 -4.35
C LYS A 32 -3.16 -4.86 -3.81
N VAL A 33 -2.64 -3.82 -4.42
CA VAL A 33 -2.96 -2.42 -4.10
C VAL A 33 -3.40 -1.73 -5.38
N ALA A 34 -4.65 -1.27 -5.40
CA ALA A 34 -5.20 -0.47 -6.49
C ALA A 34 -5.79 0.81 -5.93
N SER A 35 -5.79 1.87 -6.74
CA SER A 35 -6.46 3.12 -6.39
C SER A 35 -7.29 3.62 -7.56
N PHE A 36 -8.30 4.41 -7.22
CA PHE A 36 -9.02 5.23 -8.18
C PHE A 36 -8.94 6.69 -7.73
N PRO A 37 -8.35 7.59 -8.57
CA PRO A 37 -7.76 7.31 -9.88
C PRO A 37 -6.47 6.48 -9.80
N ALA A 38 -6.13 5.81 -10.91
CA ALA A 38 -4.91 5.02 -11.01
C ALA A 38 -3.64 5.90 -11.09
N GLY A 39 -2.46 5.27 -10.95
CA GLY A 39 -1.17 5.94 -11.02
C GLY A 39 -0.77 6.68 -9.74
N ALA A 40 -1.27 6.23 -8.59
CA ALA A 40 -0.83 6.71 -7.29
C ALA A 40 0.46 6.00 -6.85
N GLU A 41 1.37 6.72 -6.20
CA GLU A 41 2.58 6.18 -5.59
C GLU A 41 2.23 5.36 -4.34
N ILE A 42 2.84 4.19 -4.21
CA ILE A 42 2.66 3.29 -3.07
C ILE A 42 3.95 3.27 -2.25
N PHE A 43 3.82 3.45 -0.94
CA PHE A 43 4.90 3.30 0.02
C PHE A 43 4.51 2.21 1.03
N ILE A 44 5.45 1.34 1.36
CA ILE A 44 5.32 0.32 2.40
C ILE A 44 6.34 0.63 3.49
N ASP A 45 5.86 0.86 4.71
CA ASP A 45 6.70 1.25 5.87
C ASP A 45 7.61 2.46 5.59
N GLY A 46 7.15 3.38 4.74
CA GLY A 46 7.89 4.58 4.33
C GLY A 46 8.78 4.40 3.09
N GLU A 47 9.02 3.17 2.63
CA GLU A 47 9.85 2.90 1.45
C GLU A 47 9.01 2.86 0.16
N PRO A 48 9.49 3.40 -0.97
CA PRO A 48 8.77 3.37 -2.24
C PRO A 48 8.63 1.94 -2.75
N ALA A 49 7.39 1.49 -2.98
CA ALA A 49 7.07 0.11 -3.35
C ALA A 49 6.51 -0.03 -4.79
N GLY A 50 6.05 1.07 -5.40
CA GLY A 50 5.57 1.06 -6.79
C GLY A 50 4.47 2.08 -7.05
N THR A 51 3.67 1.85 -8.10
CA THR A 51 2.54 2.71 -8.49
C THR A 51 1.29 1.88 -8.73
N THR A 52 0.12 2.36 -8.32
CA THR A 52 -1.15 1.64 -8.49
C THR A 52 -1.58 1.54 -9.96
N PRO A 53 -2.22 0.43 -10.36
CA PRO A 53 -2.38 -0.82 -9.60
C PRO A 53 -1.08 -1.64 -9.57
N ALA A 54 -0.74 -2.20 -8.40
CA ALA A 54 0.44 -3.03 -8.21
C ALA A 54 0.14 -4.30 -7.39
N THR A 55 0.91 -5.34 -7.68
CA THR A 55 1.00 -6.56 -6.88
C THR A 55 2.33 -6.55 -6.16
N LEU A 56 2.32 -6.63 -4.83
CA LEU A 56 3.49 -6.50 -3.97
C LEU A 56 3.71 -7.80 -3.18
N MET A 57 4.97 -8.18 -3.01
CA MET A 57 5.38 -9.29 -2.15
C MET A 57 5.90 -8.75 -0.83
N ILE A 58 5.15 -8.90 0.26
CA ILE A 58 5.48 -8.36 1.58
C ILE A 58 5.49 -9.45 2.65
N SER A 59 6.19 -9.22 3.77
CA SER A 59 6.30 -10.22 4.84
C SER A 59 4.96 -10.43 5.51
N ARG A 60 4.51 -11.68 5.67
CA ARG A 60 3.22 -11.93 6.32
C ARG A 60 3.27 -11.91 7.85
N LYS A 61 4.48 -11.83 8.43
CA LYS A 61 4.70 -12.02 9.87
C LYS A 61 4.39 -10.77 10.69
N ILE A 62 4.54 -9.59 10.10
CA ILE A 62 4.40 -8.30 10.78
C ILE A 62 3.35 -7.44 10.10
N ALA A 63 2.85 -6.44 10.82
CA ALA A 63 2.00 -5.43 10.22
C ALA A 63 2.85 -4.47 9.38
N HIS A 64 2.27 -4.04 8.26
CA HIS A 64 2.90 -3.12 7.32
C HIS A 64 2.00 -1.90 7.14
N GLU A 65 2.56 -0.70 7.30
CA GLU A 65 1.88 0.55 6.93
C GLU A 65 1.92 0.71 5.42
N VAL A 66 0.76 0.95 4.81
CA VAL A 66 0.63 1.25 3.38
C VAL A 66 0.18 2.68 3.24
N ARG A 67 0.99 3.47 2.56
CA ARG A 67 0.66 4.85 2.20
C ARG A 67 0.50 4.96 0.70
N VAL A 68 -0.67 5.42 0.26
CA VAL A 68 -0.98 5.67 -1.15
C VAL A 68 -1.10 7.18 -1.36
N LYS A 69 -0.30 7.71 -2.29
CA LYS A 69 -0.17 9.15 -2.53
C LYS A 69 -0.34 9.49 -4.01
N LYS A 70 -1.12 10.53 -4.30
CA LYS A 70 -1.30 11.05 -5.65
C LYS A 70 -1.47 12.57 -5.57
N ALA A 71 -0.87 13.30 -6.50
CA ALA A 71 -1.01 14.76 -6.55
C ALA A 71 -2.48 15.16 -6.77
N GLY A 72 -2.99 16.14 -6.00
CA GLY A 72 -4.38 16.58 -6.06
C GLY A 72 -5.37 15.72 -5.24
N TYR A 73 -4.86 14.73 -4.50
CA TYR A 73 -5.63 13.82 -3.67
C TYR A 73 -5.04 13.73 -2.26
N ASP A 74 -5.91 13.47 -1.29
CA ASP A 74 -5.52 13.23 0.08
C ASP A 74 -4.65 11.96 0.17
N THR A 75 -3.66 11.99 1.05
CA THR A 75 -2.83 10.81 1.31
C THR A 75 -3.66 9.79 2.08
N TYR A 76 -3.77 8.59 1.51
CA TYR A 76 -4.45 7.47 2.15
C TYR A 76 -3.43 6.63 2.92
N ILE A 77 -3.75 6.29 4.17
CA ILE A 77 -2.91 5.45 5.04
C ILE A 77 -3.80 4.34 5.59
N ASP A 78 -3.35 3.11 5.41
CA ASP A 78 -3.98 1.92 5.97
C ASP A 78 -2.90 0.85 6.27
N TYR A 79 -3.32 -0.32 6.74
CA TYR A 79 -2.41 -1.35 7.23
C TYR A 79 -2.74 -2.72 6.66
N PHE A 80 -1.69 -3.46 6.30
CA PHE A 80 -1.79 -4.92 6.19
C PHE A 80 -1.47 -5.53 7.54
N THR A 81 -2.43 -6.24 8.13
CA THR A 81 -2.28 -6.85 9.45
C THR A 81 -2.23 -8.37 9.37
N PRO A 82 -1.28 -9.04 10.05
CA PRO A 82 -1.24 -10.49 10.16
C PRO A 82 -2.47 -10.99 10.94
N THR A 83 -3.21 -11.91 10.33
CA THR A 83 -4.39 -12.54 10.94
C THR A 83 -4.20 -14.06 10.94
N PRO A 84 -4.60 -14.78 12.00
CA PRO A 84 -4.48 -16.23 12.05
C PRO A 84 -5.20 -16.89 10.85
N ASN A 85 -4.51 -17.80 10.17
CA ASN A 85 -5.06 -18.55 9.04
C ASN A 85 -5.44 -19.98 9.44
N ALA A 86 -5.95 -20.79 8.50
CA ALA A 86 -6.37 -22.17 8.78
C ALA A 86 -5.26 -23.06 9.38
N ARG A 87 -3.98 -22.77 9.10
CA ARG A 87 -2.87 -23.55 9.69
C ARG A 87 -2.71 -23.26 11.18
N SER A 88 -3.14 -22.10 11.65
CA SER A 88 -3.06 -21.70 13.07
C SER A 88 -3.97 -22.52 13.98
N GLU A 89 -4.98 -23.19 13.41
CA GLU A 89 -5.92 -24.07 14.14
C GLU A 89 -5.26 -25.38 14.60
N ASN A 90 -4.08 -25.72 14.07
CA ASN A 90 -3.34 -26.90 14.49
C ASN A 90 -2.79 -26.69 15.91
N TYR A 91 -3.08 -27.62 16.81
CA TYR A 91 -2.64 -27.62 18.21
C TYR A 91 -1.12 -27.61 18.40
N VAL A 92 -0.39 -27.95 17.34
CA VAL A 92 1.05 -28.16 17.37
C VAL A 92 1.69 -27.08 16.50
N ARG A 93 2.14 -26.01 17.17
CA ARG A 93 2.90 -24.89 16.61
C ARG A 93 4.31 -24.97 17.20
N PHE A 94 5.30 -25.26 16.38
CA PHE A 94 6.69 -25.26 16.83
C PHE A 94 7.66 -25.12 15.66
N GLY A 95 8.86 -24.66 15.98
CA GLY A 95 9.99 -24.59 15.06
C GLY A 95 9.86 -23.50 13.99
N LEU A 96 10.54 -23.72 12.87
CA LEU A 96 10.74 -22.71 11.83
C LEU A 96 9.44 -22.21 11.19
N ALA A 97 8.36 -23.01 11.21
CA ALA A 97 7.07 -22.61 10.64
C ALA A 97 6.47 -21.39 11.36
N GLU A 98 6.64 -21.32 12.68
CA GLU A 98 6.17 -20.21 13.49
C GLU A 98 7.03 -18.96 13.30
N GLU A 99 8.35 -19.15 13.30
CA GLU A 99 9.31 -18.07 13.08
C GLU A 99 9.18 -17.45 11.68
N LEU A 100 8.80 -18.25 10.67
CA LEU A 100 8.58 -17.79 9.30
C LEU A 100 7.16 -17.25 9.07
N GLY A 101 6.28 -17.22 10.08
CA GLY A 101 4.94 -16.65 9.95
C GLY A 101 3.96 -17.48 9.11
N GLN A 102 4.13 -18.80 9.00
CA GLN A 102 3.25 -19.65 8.19
C GLN A 102 1.80 -19.78 8.71
N TYR A 103 1.56 -19.36 9.94
CA TYR A 103 0.26 -19.45 10.62
C TYR A 103 -0.60 -18.18 10.51
N VAL A 104 -0.11 -17.17 9.82
CA VAL A 104 -0.83 -15.90 9.63
C VAL A 104 -0.85 -15.55 8.15
N ASP A 105 -1.90 -14.86 7.73
CA ASP A 105 -2.00 -14.20 6.43
C ASP A 105 -2.32 -12.72 6.64
N LEU A 106 -1.79 -11.88 5.76
CA LEU A 106 -2.07 -10.45 5.79
C LEU A 106 -3.48 -10.16 5.32
N GLN A 107 -4.18 -9.33 6.08
CA GLN A 107 -5.47 -8.77 5.73
C GLN A 107 -5.42 -7.24 5.69
N PRO A 108 -6.10 -6.60 4.72
CA PRO A 108 -6.78 -7.24 3.58
C PRO A 108 -5.79 -7.82 2.55
N ALA A 109 -6.17 -8.86 1.79
CA ALA A 109 -5.29 -9.38 0.72
C ALA A 109 -5.27 -8.49 -0.54
N SER A 110 -6.31 -7.67 -0.71
CA SER A 110 -6.44 -6.68 -1.77
C SER A 110 -6.98 -5.39 -1.18
N MET A 111 -6.30 -4.29 -1.45
CA MET A 111 -6.67 -2.95 -1.02
C MET A 111 -7.07 -2.13 -2.24
N ASN A 112 -8.32 -1.71 -2.29
CA ASN A 112 -8.85 -0.83 -3.33
C ASN A 112 -9.16 0.52 -2.68
N VAL A 113 -8.41 1.54 -3.07
CA VAL A 113 -8.49 2.87 -2.46
C VAL A 113 -9.23 3.83 -3.38
N GLU A 114 -10.40 4.29 -2.96
CA GLU A 114 -11.07 5.43 -3.57
C GLU A 114 -10.49 6.71 -2.98
N MET A 115 -9.70 7.44 -3.78
CA MET A 115 -8.97 8.59 -3.28
C MET A 115 -9.88 9.80 -3.15
N ARG A 116 -9.83 10.48 -2.01
CA ARG A 116 -10.54 11.75 -1.84
C ARG A 116 -9.76 12.87 -2.51
N SER A 117 -10.41 13.65 -3.37
CA SER A 117 -9.78 14.81 -3.99
C SER A 117 -9.71 16.01 -3.05
N GLU A 118 -8.62 16.78 -3.16
CA GLU A 118 -8.44 18.04 -2.41
C GLU A 118 -9.49 19.11 -2.74
N PHE A 119 -10.16 18.97 -3.90
CA PHE A 119 -11.24 19.88 -4.31
C PHE A 119 -12.54 19.63 -3.54
N VAL A 120 -12.69 18.48 -2.90
CA VAL A 120 -13.88 18.17 -2.10
C VAL A 120 -13.77 18.89 -0.75
N PRO A 121 -14.65 19.86 -0.46
CA PRO A 121 -14.55 20.66 0.75
C PRO A 121 -14.77 19.82 2.01
N GLN A 122 -14.20 20.25 3.13
CA GLN A 122 -14.38 19.60 4.44
C GLN A 122 -15.67 20.03 5.14
N SER A 123 -16.26 21.15 4.73
CA SER A 123 -17.51 21.68 5.26
C SER A 123 -18.29 22.39 4.15
N THR A 124 -19.61 22.33 4.23
CA THR A 124 -20.52 23.00 3.29
C THR A 124 -20.53 24.52 3.44
N GLY A 125 -20.16 25.05 4.62
CA GLY A 125 -20.13 26.48 4.90
C GLY A 125 -21.53 27.11 5.00
N GLY A 126 -21.59 28.44 4.93
CA GLY A 126 -22.85 29.20 5.05
C GLY A 126 -23.68 29.29 3.78
N ASP A 127 -23.07 29.02 2.61
CA ASP A 127 -23.73 29.00 1.29
C ASP A 127 -23.23 27.79 0.49
N PRO A 128 -23.90 26.62 0.63
CA PRO A 128 -23.44 25.38 0.02
C PRO A 128 -23.46 25.41 -1.50
N PHE A 129 -24.51 25.97 -2.12
CA PHE A 129 -24.69 25.96 -3.57
C PHE A 129 -23.69 26.85 -4.29
N ASN A 130 -23.40 28.04 -3.76
CA ASN A 130 -22.38 28.91 -4.34
C ASN A 130 -20.99 28.28 -4.20
N THR A 131 -20.67 27.71 -3.02
CA THR A 131 -19.39 27.02 -2.78
C THR A 131 -19.18 25.86 -3.74
N MET A 132 -20.22 25.05 -3.94
CA MET A 132 -20.23 23.96 -4.90
C MET A 132 -19.96 24.46 -6.32
N GLY A 133 -20.66 25.51 -6.77
CA GLY A 133 -20.44 26.10 -8.09
C GLY A 133 -19.01 26.60 -8.31
N GLN A 134 -18.42 27.25 -7.31
CA GLN A 134 -17.01 27.70 -7.37
C GLN A 134 -16.04 26.52 -7.50
N LYS A 135 -16.29 25.43 -6.77
CA LYS A 135 -15.45 24.23 -6.81
C LYS A 135 -15.54 23.50 -8.14
N ILE A 136 -16.74 23.36 -8.69
CA ILE A 136 -16.93 22.77 -10.02
C ILE A 136 -16.18 23.59 -11.08
N LEU A 137 -16.32 24.91 -11.07
CA LEU A 137 -15.63 25.79 -12.01
C LEU A 137 -14.09 25.71 -11.87
N GLU A 138 -13.58 25.54 -10.66
CA GLU A 138 -12.15 25.33 -10.42
C GLU A 138 -11.66 24.02 -11.06
N VAL A 139 -12.43 22.95 -10.93
CA VAL A 139 -12.14 21.63 -11.52
C VAL A 139 -12.24 21.67 -13.05
N ASP A 140 -13.22 22.38 -13.61
CA ASP A 140 -13.35 22.59 -15.07
C ASP A 140 -12.11 23.28 -15.65
N ARG A 141 -11.62 24.34 -15.00
CA ARG A 141 -10.39 25.04 -15.42
C ARG A 141 -9.17 24.13 -15.41
N ARG A 142 -9.08 23.19 -14.46
CA ARG A 142 -7.97 22.22 -14.39
C ARG A 142 -8.02 21.23 -15.56
N LEU A 143 -9.22 20.80 -15.95
CA LEU A 143 -9.42 19.97 -17.14
C LEU A 143 -9.02 20.73 -18.41
N GLU A 144 -9.47 21.98 -18.56
CA GLU A 144 -9.09 22.84 -19.70
C GLU A 144 -7.58 23.10 -19.77
N ALA A 145 -6.93 23.24 -18.62
CA ALA A 145 -5.47 23.39 -18.52
C ALA A 145 -4.70 22.08 -18.76
N GLY A 146 -5.38 20.94 -18.93
CA GLY A 146 -4.76 19.63 -19.11
C GLY A 146 -4.05 19.09 -17.86
N LEU A 147 -4.37 19.63 -16.67
CA LEU A 147 -3.76 19.23 -15.40
C LEU A 147 -4.38 17.96 -14.80
N ILE A 148 -5.61 17.63 -15.23
CA ILE A 148 -6.34 16.41 -14.84
C ILE A 148 -6.92 15.75 -16.09
N SER A 149 -7.05 14.43 -16.06
CA SER A 149 -7.71 13.68 -17.14
C SER A 149 -9.24 13.83 -17.11
N PRO A 150 -9.95 13.55 -18.22
CA PRO A 150 -11.42 13.55 -18.23
C PRO A 150 -12.05 12.57 -17.23
N ILE A 151 -11.36 11.45 -16.95
CA ILE A 151 -11.82 10.45 -15.98
C ILE A 151 -11.69 11.01 -14.55
N GLU A 152 -10.56 11.65 -14.25
CA GLU A 152 -10.35 12.31 -12.96
C GLU A 152 -11.32 13.48 -12.75
N HIS A 153 -11.55 14.29 -13.78
CA HIS A 153 -12.54 15.37 -13.76
C HIS A 153 -13.91 14.84 -13.36
N LYS A 154 -14.41 13.82 -14.08
CA LYS A 154 -15.70 13.18 -13.75
C LYS A 154 -15.75 12.72 -12.29
N TYR A 155 -14.72 12.01 -11.85
CA TYR A 155 -14.65 11.48 -10.48
C TYR A 155 -14.68 12.58 -9.42
N ILE A 156 -13.92 13.66 -9.61
CA ILE A 156 -13.89 14.79 -8.69
C ILE A 156 -15.25 15.48 -8.62
N ILE A 157 -15.89 15.71 -9.77
CA ILE A 157 -17.22 16.32 -9.84
C ILE A 157 -18.26 15.47 -9.10
N GLU A 158 -18.25 14.15 -9.30
CA GLU A 158 -19.13 13.22 -8.58
C GLU A 158 -18.92 13.29 -7.05
N GLN A 159 -17.67 13.35 -6.59
CA GLN A 159 -17.38 13.52 -5.15
C GLN A 159 -17.88 14.86 -4.60
N ILE A 160 -17.72 15.96 -5.36
CA ILE A 160 -18.21 17.28 -4.96
C ILE A 160 -19.74 17.26 -4.85
N ILE A 161 -20.43 16.77 -5.87
CA ILE A 161 -21.90 16.68 -5.87
C ILE A 161 -22.36 15.83 -4.68
N SER A 162 -21.81 14.63 -4.52
CA SER A 162 -22.17 13.72 -3.43
C SER A 162 -21.92 14.34 -2.05
N PHE A 163 -20.90 15.18 -1.89
CA PHE A 163 -20.64 15.88 -0.63
C PHE A 163 -21.73 16.91 -0.28
N PHE A 164 -22.27 17.62 -1.27
CA PHE A 164 -23.27 18.67 -1.06
C PHE A 164 -24.73 18.16 -1.07
N GLU A 165 -24.97 16.96 -1.60
CA GLU A 165 -26.29 16.31 -1.59
C GLU A 165 -26.61 15.54 -0.29
N GLN A 166 -25.60 15.29 0.55
CA GLN A 166 -25.74 14.68 1.88
C GLN A 166 -26.28 15.67 2.91
#